data_AF-A0A0W1CT01-F1
#
_entry.id   AF-A0A0W1CT01-F1
#
_cell.length_a   1.000
_cell.length_b   1.000
_cell.length_c   1.000
_cell.angle_alpha   90.00
_cell.angle_beta   90.00
_cell.angle_gamma   90.00
#
_symmetry.space_group_name_H-M   'P 1'
#
loop_
_entity.id
_entity.type
_entity.pdbx_description
1 polymer ?
#
loop_
_entity_poly.entity_id
_entity_poly.type
_entity_poly.pdbx_seq_one_letter_code
_entity_poly.pdbx_strand_id
1 'polypeptide(L)' 'MSPNFYRLTQLHRQLDDAERREARRRGANPFRLLRLKTLKLAVKERLAALTMRLPALRPALAR' A
#
# COMPACT_ATOMS: atom_id res chain seq x y z
N MET A 1 9.21 -11.42 16.60
CA MET A 1 8.54 -10.84 15.41
C MET A 1 7.13 -10.43 15.80
N SER A 2 6.73 -9.18 15.59
CA SER A 2 5.38 -8.70 15.92
C SER A 2 4.36 -9.24 14.90
N PRO A 3 3.23 -9.86 15.35
CA PRO A 3 2.19 -10.39 14.44
C PRO A 3 1.65 -9.34 13.45
N ASN A 4 1.63 -8.07 13.88
CA ASN A 4 1.18 -6.94 13.07
C ASN A 4 2.12 -6.65 11.88
N PHE A 5 3.43 -6.83 12.07
CA PHE A 5 4.40 -6.63 10.99
C PHE A 5 4.22 -7.68 9.89
N TYR A 6 4.10 -8.96 10.28
CA TYR A 6 3.84 -10.05 9.34
C TYR A 6 2.57 -9.82 8.51
N ARG A 7 1.48 -9.41 9.17
CA ARG A 7 0.20 -9.15 8.49
C ARG A 7 0.28 -7.98 7.52
N LEU A 8 1.03 -6.91 7.84
CA LEU A 8 1.26 -5.78 6.95
C LEU A 8 2.15 -6.15 5.75
N THR A 9 3.19 -6.96 5.95
CA THR A 9 4.02 -7.45 4.85
C THR A 9 3.21 -8.35 3.91
N GLN A 10 2.32 -9.19 4.45
CA GLN A 10 1.42 -10.02 3.64
C GLN A 10 0.44 -9.16 2.82
N LEU A 11 -0.16 -8.13 3.43
CA LEU A 11 -1.01 -7.16 2.73
C LEU A 11 -0.25 -6.43 1.63
N HIS A 12 1.01 -6.04 1.87
CA HIS A 12 1.86 -5.42 0.85
C HIS A 12 2.02 -6.31 -0.38
N ARG A 13 2.32 -7.61 -0.19
CA ARG A 13 2.42 -8.56 -1.31
C ARG A 13 1.11 -8.73 -2.07
N GLN A 14 -0.01 -8.83 -1.35
CA GLN A 14 -1.33 -8.99 -1.98
C GLN A 14 -1.70 -7.78 -2.85
N LEU A 15 -1.35 -6.57 -2.40
CA LEU A 15 -1.56 -5.33 -3.16
C LEU A 15 -0.65 -5.26 -4.39
N ASP A 16 0.62 -5.65 -4.28
CA ASP A 16 1.55 -5.76 -5.41
C ASP A 16 1.02 -6.71 -6.49
N ASP A 17 0.49 -7.85 -6.08
CA ASP A 17 -0.05 -8.82 -7.02
C ASP A 17 -1.35 -8.33 -7.66
N ALA A 18 -2.19 -7.63 -6.91
CA ALA A 18 -3.40 -7.01 -7.44
C ALA A 18 -3.07 -5.89 -8.45
N GLU A 19 -2.08 -5.04 -8.15
CA GLU A 19 -1.59 -4.00 -9.04
C GLU A 19 -1.08 -4.61 -10.35
N ARG A 20 -0.24 -5.66 -10.26
CA ARG A 20 0.28 -6.37 -11.43
C ARG A 20 -0.80 -7.06 -12.25
N ARG A 21 -1.82 -7.65 -11.60
CA ARG A 21 -2.96 -8.26 -12.30
C ARG A 21 -3.81 -7.24 -13.03
N GLU A 22 -4.11 -6.10 -12.40
CA GLU A 22 -4.90 -5.03 -13.01
C GLU A 22 -4.13 -4.38 -14.15
N ALA A 23 -2.83 -4.10 -13.99
CA ALA A 23 -1.99 -3.52 -15.03
C ALA A 23 -1.84 -4.41 -16.28
N ARG A 24 -1.88 -5.74 -16.10
CA ARG A 24 -1.80 -6.70 -17.22
C ARG A 24 -3.16 -6.99 -17.88
N ARG A 25 -4.26 -6.52 -17.32
CA ARG A 25 -5.60 -6.75 -17.87
C ARG A 25 -5.83 -5.84 -19.07
N ARG A 26 -6.28 -6.40 -20.21
CA ARG A 26 -6.82 -5.60 -21.33
C ARG A 26 -8.09 -4.88 -20.84
N GLY A 27 -8.10 -3.55 -20.92
CA GLY A 27 -9.15 -2.71 -20.33
C GLY A 27 -8.96 -2.42 -18.83
N ALA A 28 -7.72 -2.32 -18.37
CA ALA A 28 -7.38 -1.93 -17.00
C ALA A 28 -8.10 -0.64 -16.59
N ASN A 29 -8.73 -0.64 -15.42
CA ASN A 29 -9.42 0.55 -14.92
C ASN A 29 -8.40 1.47 -14.22
N PRO A 30 -8.14 2.70 -14.73
CA PRO A 30 -7.13 3.59 -14.17
C PRO A 30 -7.45 4.01 -12.72
N PHE A 31 -8.73 4.17 -12.37
CA PHE A 31 -9.14 4.49 -10.99
C PHE A 31 -8.90 3.31 -10.04
N ARG A 32 -9.10 2.09 -10.52
CA ARG A 32 -8.80 0.89 -9.73
C ARG A 32 -7.30 0.77 -9.49
N LEU A 33 -6.49 1.03 -10.51
CA LEU A 33 -5.02 1.04 -10.38
C LEU A 33 -4.56 2.12 -9.39
N LEU A 34 -5.13 3.33 -9.47
CA LEU A 34 -4.86 4.42 -8.54
C LEU A 34 -5.21 4.02 -7.10
N ARG A 35 -6.40 3.44 -6.89
CA ARG A 35 -6.83 2.95 -5.56
C ARG A 35 -5.88 1.90 -4.99
N LEU A 36 -5.42 0.95 -5.82
CA LEU A 36 -4.44 -0.06 -5.41
C LEU A 36 -3.11 0.58 -4.99
N LYS A 37 -2.63 1.58 -5.74
CA LYS A 37 -1.42 2.34 -5.40
C LYS A 37 -1.56 3.13 -4.11
N THR A 38 -2.70 3.80 -3.88
CA THR A 38 -2.97 4.52 -2.62
C THR A 38 -2.99 3.56 -1.42
N LEU A 39 -3.62 2.39 -1.55
CA LEU A 39 -3.62 1.37 -0.50
C LEU A 39 -2.19 0.87 -0.21
N LYS A 40 -1.38 0.66 -1.24
CA LYS A 40 0.03 0.25 -1.10
C LYS A 40 0.87 1.33 -0.42
N LEU A 41 0.64 2.60 -0.73
CA LEU A 41 1.28 3.73 -0.05
C LEU A 41 0.93 3.75 1.45
N ALA A 42 -0.35 3.63 1.80
CA ALA A 42 -0.78 3.58 3.20
C ALA A 42 -0.17 2.39 3.97
N VAL A 43 -0.01 1.22 3.33
CA VAL A 43 0.68 0.08 3.95
C VAL A 43 2.17 0.36 4.15
N LYS A 44 2.84 0.99 3.18
CA LYS A 44 4.24 1.42 3.31
C LYS A 44 4.42 2.42 4.45
N GLU A 45 3.53 3.39 4.60
CA GLU A 45 3.54 4.36 5.70
C GLU A 45 3.37 3.66 7.06
N ARG A 46 2.44 2.69 7.16
CA ARG A 46 2.25 1.90 8.38
C ARG A 46 3.47 1.03 8.71
N LEU A 47 4.10 0.41 7.72
CA LEU A 47 5.35 -0.32 7.91
C LEU A 47 6.47 0.62 8.35
N ALA A 48 6.61 1.78 7.71
CA ALA A 48 7.58 2.80 8.09
C ALA A 48 7.39 3.24 9.54
N ALA A 49 6.16 3.52 9.98
CA ALA A 49 5.85 3.89 11.38
C ALA A 49 6.14 2.79 12.41
N LEU A 50 6.04 1.51 12.01
CA LEU A 50 6.40 0.38 12.87
C LEU A 50 7.91 0.13 12.94
N THR A 51 8.64 0.46 11.87
CA THR A 51 10.08 0.14 11.73
C THR A 51 10.95 1.32 12.16
N MET A 52 10.55 2.52 11.77
CA MET A 52 11.07 3.78 12.25
C MET A 52 10.01 4.38 13.17
N ARG A 53 10.34 4.65 14.43
CA ARG A 53 9.55 5.50 15.34
C ARG A 53 9.52 6.96 14.87
N LEU A 54 9.42 7.22 13.57
CA LEU A 54 9.37 8.55 12.97
C LEU A 54 7.90 8.93 12.78
N PRO A 55 7.49 10.15 13.18
CA PRO A 55 6.11 10.56 13.09
C PRO A 55 5.70 10.59 11.62
N ALA A 56 4.55 9.95 11.36
CA ALA A 56 3.94 9.75 10.06
C ALA A 56 4.24 10.87 9.06
N LEU A 57 4.87 10.52 7.94
CA LEU A 57 4.89 11.34 6.74
C LEU A 57 3.42 11.48 6.29
N ARG A 58 2.71 12.48 6.83
CA ARG A 58 1.32 12.78 6.50
C ARG A 58 1.27 13.06 4.99
N PRO A 59 0.45 12.37 4.19
CA PRO A 59 0.14 12.85 2.86
C PRO A 59 -0.63 14.16 3.05
N ALA A 60 -0.01 15.27 2.68
CA ALA A 60 -0.59 16.62 2.69
C ALA A 60 -1.62 16.78 1.55
N LEU A 61 -2.60 15.88 1.48
CA LEU A 61 -3.70 15.90 0.52
C LEU A 61 -5.05 15.87 1.26
N ALA A 62 -5.20 16.80 2.19
CA ALA A 62 -6.50 17.24 2.68
C ALA A 62 -6.50 18.77 2.59
N ARG A 63 -7.05 19.28 1.49
CA ARG A 63 -7.47 20.67 1.33
C ARG A 63 -8.85 20.65 0.70
#